data_AF-A0A0M0GC28-F1
#
_entry.id   AF-A0A0M0GC28-F1
#
_cell.length_a   1.000
_cell.length_b   1.000
_cell.length_c   1.000
_cell.angle_alpha   90.00
_cell.angle_beta   90.00
_cell.angle_gamma   90.00
#
_symmetry.space_group_name_H-M   'P 1'
#
loop_
_entity.id
_entity.type
_entity.pdbx_description
1 polymer ?
#
loop_
_entity_poly.entity_id
_entity_poly.type
_entity_poly.pdbx_seq_one_letter_code
_entity_poly.pdbx_strand_id
1 'polypeptide(L)'
;MALTKIQKQMLDSSVQNELNQIPQINAQLADIPSILPQFGGRINEKIITRISATEYNILSPKQTGAGYVTLRFRDDQAVSGSGDAGKPGELMRLTTVWECDKVYLSKRAYKSASANIRESTAIFNGMTNKFWVNDSGSTLAGDFIEFEVTVEKSDLTSVISFIKSSQSDSAANIFVDNVQVATLNLYIASGNELFDHKITFASEGIHTIKVVSSANAKKFNVIGVNTTELKNKVEGREYDYFRFRQTTTHYIENPGANDYAMRDEDDYKLTGSYHGGETRISLKWACDNVETNLNIGEFKSAKKIILIQETNLRNKLTSETITDLTYDGTYSFTARLFGSMNISTLYINMTCTNRAFNELVFPKRWSVPTTPNTIDYDIPRAQEVVQRNPVTGQTLTTLLTILTTNLARSKTFIRQAEGSTPYNKLYHAYVSDVPLTLTDVTFRNIKIFD
;
A
#
# COMPACT_ATOMS: atom_id res chain seq x y z
N MET A 1 -30.06 -48.00 -12.43
CA MET A 1 -30.77 -46.71 -12.51
C MET A 1 -31.36 -46.22 -11.18
N ALA A 2 -31.66 -47.08 -10.19
CA ALA A 2 -32.18 -46.63 -8.89
C ALA A 2 -31.11 -46.11 -7.90
N LEU A 3 -29.88 -46.66 -7.94
CA LEU A 3 -28.78 -46.26 -7.05
C LEU A 3 -28.28 -44.82 -7.25
N THR A 4 -28.31 -44.32 -8.49
CA THR A 4 -27.87 -42.95 -8.82
C THR A 4 -28.85 -41.88 -8.35
N LYS A 5 -30.13 -42.22 -8.17
CA LYS A 5 -31.16 -41.27 -7.72
C LYS A 5 -31.09 -41.03 -6.21
N ILE A 6 -30.78 -42.08 -5.44
CA ILE A 6 -30.63 -42.04 -3.98
C ILE A 6 -29.32 -41.32 -3.60
N GLN A 7 -28.21 -41.58 -4.32
CA GLN A 7 -26.95 -40.85 -4.09
C GLN A 7 -27.06 -39.36 -4.39
N LYS A 8 -27.82 -38.98 -5.43
CA LYS A 8 -28.08 -37.58 -5.76
C LYS A 8 -28.95 -36.88 -4.70
N GLN A 9 -30.01 -37.55 -4.22
CA GLN A 9 -30.85 -37.02 -3.14
C GLN A 9 -30.12 -36.88 -1.80
N MET A 10 -29.22 -37.82 -1.47
CA MET A 10 -28.41 -37.71 -0.26
C MET A 10 -27.40 -36.58 -0.35
N LEU A 11 -26.76 -36.38 -1.50
CA LEU A 11 -25.87 -35.23 -1.75
C LEU A 11 -26.64 -33.89 -1.67
N ASP A 12 -27.81 -33.81 -2.30
CA ASP A 12 -28.62 -32.59 -2.30
C ASP A 12 -29.06 -32.24 -0.86
N SER A 13 -29.42 -33.23 -0.04
CA SER A 13 -29.82 -33.01 1.35
C SER A 13 -28.67 -32.63 2.30
N SER A 14 -27.44 -33.12 2.06
CA SER A 14 -26.27 -32.72 2.85
C SER A 14 -25.79 -31.32 2.46
N VAL A 15 -25.85 -30.98 1.17
CA VAL A 15 -25.53 -29.63 0.67
C VAL A 15 -26.53 -28.60 1.21
N GLN A 16 -27.84 -28.90 1.22
CA GLN A 16 -28.85 -27.98 1.77
C GLN A 16 -28.69 -27.75 3.28
N ASN A 17 -28.34 -28.79 4.05
CA ASN A 17 -28.10 -28.65 5.50
C ASN A 17 -26.80 -27.91 5.82
N GLU A 18 -25.79 -27.95 4.95
CA GLU A 18 -24.54 -27.20 5.09
C GLU A 18 -24.68 -25.73 4.64
N LEU A 19 -25.51 -25.44 3.64
CA LEU A 19 -25.86 -24.06 3.24
C LEU A 19 -26.60 -23.30 4.36
N ASN A 20 -27.39 -24.01 5.16
CA ASN A 20 -28.06 -23.44 6.33
C ASN A 20 -27.10 -23.09 7.50
N GLN A 21 -25.81 -23.47 7.42
CA GLN A 21 -24.78 -23.11 8.42
C GLN A 21 -24.01 -21.83 8.05
N ILE A 22 -24.21 -21.27 6.86
CA ILE A 22 -23.55 -20.02 6.43
C ILE A 22 -23.83 -18.83 7.37
N PRO A 23 -25.04 -18.64 7.94
CA PRO A 23 -25.27 -17.62 8.97
C PRO A 23 -24.43 -17.81 10.24
N GLN A 24 -24.00 -19.04 10.57
CA GLN A 24 -23.10 -19.29 11.71
C GLN A 24 -21.64 -18.93 11.42
N ILE A 25 -21.22 -18.93 10.14
CA ILE A 25 -19.91 -18.42 9.70
C ILE A 25 -19.83 -16.89 9.86
N ASN A 26 -20.94 -16.18 9.65
CA ASN A 26 -21.04 -14.74 9.90
C ASN A 26 -20.84 -14.37 11.39
N ALA A 27 -21.24 -15.25 12.32
CA ALA A 27 -20.96 -15.07 13.75
C ALA A 27 -19.49 -15.33 14.10
N GLN A 28 -18.83 -16.31 13.47
CA GLN A 28 -17.40 -16.59 13.67
C GLN A 28 -16.47 -15.47 13.14
N LEU A 29 -16.92 -14.67 12.18
CA LEU A 29 -16.17 -13.51 11.68
C LEU A 29 -16.20 -12.30 12.63
N ALA A 30 -17.20 -12.20 13.50
CA ALA A 30 -17.24 -11.23 14.59
C ALA A 30 -16.28 -11.61 15.74
N ASP A 31 -15.97 -12.91 15.86
CA ASP A 31 -15.16 -13.51 16.92
C ASP A 31 -13.72 -13.86 16.50
N ILE A 32 -13.22 -13.39 15.33
CA ILE A 32 -11.76 -13.38 15.12
C ILE A 32 -11.21 -12.43 16.19
N PRO A 33 -10.51 -12.94 17.23
CA PRO A 33 -9.95 -12.06 18.24
C PRO A 33 -9.06 -11.04 17.54
N SER A 34 -8.90 -9.83 18.07
CA SER A 34 -7.81 -8.97 17.60
C SER A 34 -6.48 -9.65 17.93
N ILE A 35 -6.05 -10.63 17.13
CA ILE A 35 -4.76 -11.33 17.29
C ILE A 35 -3.60 -10.42 16.85
N LEU A 36 -3.92 -9.20 16.41
CA LEU A 36 -2.93 -8.16 16.17
C LEU A 36 -2.45 -7.64 17.53
N PRO A 37 -1.15 -7.79 17.85
CA PRO A 37 -0.65 -7.42 19.17
C PRO A 37 -0.93 -5.94 19.46
N GLN A 38 -1.40 -5.64 20.66
CA GLN A 38 -1.48 -4.27 21.15
C GLN A 38 -0.06 -3.77 21.40
N PHE A 39 0.57 -3.19 20.39
CA PHE A 39 1.90 -2.63 20.50
C PHE A 39 1.81 -1.24 21.14
N GLY A 40 2.19 -1.17 22.42
CA GLY A 40 2.27 0.08 23.17
C GLY A 40 3.28 1.06 22.55
N GLY A 41 2.87 2.32 22.42
CA GLY A 41 3.76 3.47 22.34
C GLY A 41 4.18 3.98 20.95
N ARG A 42 3.74 3.37 19.84
CA ARG A 42 4.09 3.85 18.49
C ARG A 42 3.00 4.75 17.91
N ILE A 43 3.41 5.88 17.31
CA ILE A 43 2.52 6.74 16.53
C ILE A 43 2.24 6.02 15.21
N ASN A 44 1.07 5.41 15.13
CA ASN A 44 0.53 4.71 13.97
C ASN A 44 -0.15 5.70 13.01
N GLU A 45 0.58 6.75 12.64
CA GLU A 45 0.09 7.79 11.76
C GLU A 45 0.35 7.40 10.30
N LYS A 46 -0.67 7.57 9.47
CA LYS A 46 -0.65 7.28 8.04
C LYS A 46 -0.95 8.55 7.25
N ILE A 47 -0.52 8.59 6.00
CA ILE A 47 -0.86 9.67 5.07
C ILE A 47 -1.63 9.07 3.91
N ILE A 48 -2.83 9.56 3.65
CA ILE A 48 -3.55 9.32 2.39
C ILE A 48 -3.41 10.53 1.49
N THR A 49 -3.20 10.32 0.20
CA THR A 49 -3.13 11.38 -0.81
C THR A 49 -3.92 10.96 -2.03
N ARG A 50 -4.75 11.87 -2.54
CA ARG A 50 -5.41 11.67 -3.83
C ARG A 50 -4.52 12.16 -4.95
N ILE A 51 -4.13 11.26 -5.84
CA ILE A 51 -3.16 11.53 -6.91
C ILE A 51 -3.86 11.98 -8.19
N SER A 52 -5.00 11.38 -8.50
CA SER A 52 -5.81 11.69 -9.67
C SER A 52 -7.30 11.45 -9.36
N ALA A 53 -8.15 11.54 -10.37
CA ALA A 53 -9.56 11.16 -10.24
C ALA A 53 -9.73 9.69 -9.80
N THR A 54 -8.79 8.83 -10.21
CA THR A 54 -8.85 7.36 -10.19
C THR A 54 -7.83 6.73 -9.25
N GLU A 55 -6.99 7.51 -8.58
CA GLU A 55 -5.80 7.01 -7.87
C GLU A 55 -5.57 7.67 -6.52
N TYR A 56 -5.25 6.82 -5.54
CA TYR A 56 -4.86 7.20 -4.18
C TYR A 56 -3.55 6.51 -3.80
N ASN A 57 -2.71 7.19 -3.02
CA ASN A 57 -1.57 6.60 -2.35
C ASN A 57 -1.75 6.70 -0.85
N ILE A 58 -1.33 5.64 -0.14
CA ILE A 58 -1.33 5.60 1.32
C ILE A 58 0.06 5.22 1.81
N LEU A 59 0.65 6.06 2.65
CA LEU A 59 1.86 5.74 3.41
C LEU A 59 1.46 5.21 4.78
N SER A 60 1.96 4.03 5.12
CA SER A 60 1.74 3.38 6.41
C SER A 60 3.06 2.94 7.03
N PRO A 61 3.33 3.20 8.31
CA PRO A 61 4.54 2.70 8.99
C PRO A 61 4.56 1.17 8.94
N LYS A 62 5.73 0.54 8.87
CA LYS A 62 5.84 -0.93 8.98
C LYS A 62 5.65 -1.39 10.43
N GLN A 63 5.15 -2.61 10.63
CA GLN A 63 5.01 -3.19 11.97
C GLN A 63 6.36 -3.34 12.69
N THR A 64 7.44 -3.62 11.95
CA THR A 64 8.81 -3.62 12.52
C THR A 64 9.24 -2.26 13.08
N GLY A 65 8.67 -1.17 12.57
CA GLY A 65 9.09 0.22 12.83
C GLY A 65 10.28 0.65 11.98
N ALA A 66 10.80 -0.24 11.13
CA ALA A 66 11.90 0.02 10.22
C ALA A 66 11.37 0.63 8.91
N GLY A 67 10.86 1.85 8.99
CA GLY A 67 10.34 2.59 7.85
C GLY A 67 8.84 2.39 7.61
N TYR A 68 8.45 2.47 6.34
CA TYR A 68 7.08 2.59 5.87
C TYR A 68 6.85 1.71 4.64
N VAL A 69 5.59 1.53 4.28
CA VAL A 69 5.14 1.03 2.99
C VAL A 69 4.26 2.08 2.32
N THR A 70 4.37 2.19 1.00
CA THR A 70 3.42 2.94 0.18
C THR A 70 2.49 1.97 -0.54
N LEU A 71 1.19 2.12 -0.31
CA LEU A 71 0.13 1.35 -0.92
C LEU A 71 -0.55 2.24 -1.97
N ARG A 72 -0.53 1.81 -3.22
CA ARG A 72 -1.24 2.50 -4.30
C ARG A 72 -2.53 1.81 -4.61
N PHE A 73 -3.58 2.61 -4.66
CA PHE A 73 -4.91 2.20 -5.02
C PHE A 73 -5.37 2.87 -6.29
N ARG A 74 -5.93 2.11 -7.23
CA ARG A 74 -6.45 2.63 -8.51
C ARG A 74 -7.76 1.97 -8.90
N ASP A 75 -8.64 2.68 -9.58
CA ASP A 75 -9.89 2.11 -10.10
C ASP A 75 -9.86 1.67 -11.57
N ASP A 76 -8.76 1.90 -12.30
CA ASP A 76 -8.65 1.64 -13.74
C ASP A 76 -7.72 0.45 -14.11
N GLN A 77 -7.38 -0.40 -13.15
CA GLN A 77 -6.26 -1.35 -13.27
C GLN A 77 -6.66 -2.80 -13.55
N ALA A 78 -7.30 -3.08 -14.68
CA ALA A 78 -7.27 -4.46 -15.17
C ALA A 78 -7.40 -4.64 -16.68
N VAL A 79 -6.72 -5.68 -17.16
CA VAL A 79 -6.77 -6.18 -18.53
C VAL A 79 -7.92 -7.18 -18.63
N SER A 80 -8.94 -6.87 -19.43
CA SER A 80 -10.04 -7.80 -19.68
C SER A 80 -9.64 -8.88 -20.69
N GLY A 81 -9.79 -10.15 -20.31
CA GLY A 81 -9.70 -11.30 -21.21
C GLY A 81 -11.05 -11.73 -21.77
N SER A 82 -11.03 -12.66 -22.73
CA SER A 82 -12.26 -13.24 -23.31
C SER A 82 -13.09 -14.06 -22.31
N GLY A 83 -12.48 -14.53 -21.22
CA GLY A 83 -13.12 -15.27 -20.13
C GLY A 83 -13.70 -14.40 -18.99
N ASP A 84 -13.62 -13.08 -19.12
CA ASP A 84 -13.99 -12.13 -18.07
C ASP A 84 -15.35 -11.46 -18.39
N ALA A 85 -16.14 -11.17 -17.36
CA ALA A 85 -17.52 -10.69 -17.48
C ALA A 85 -17.62 -9.22 -17.95
N GLY A 86 -16.53 -8.46 -17.98
CA GLY A 86 -16.55 -7.10 -18.50
C GLY A 86 -15.30 -6.28 -18.16
N LYS A 87 -15.40 -4.96 -18.35
CA LYS A 87 -14.31 -4.03 -18.02
C LYS A 87 -14.33 -3.70 -16.51
N PRO A 88 -13.20 -3.86 -15.81
CA PRO A 88 -13.11 -3.81 -14.34
C PRO A 88 -12.94 -2.40 -13.72
N GLY A 89 -13.43 -1.34 -14.37
CA GLY A 89 -13.11 0.06 -14.02
C GLY A 89 -13.78 0.65 -12.78
N GLU A 90 -14.51 -0.16 -12.02
CA GLU A 90 -15.48 0.33 -11.03
C GLU A 90 -15.10 0.01 -9.57
N LEU A 91 -14.00 -0.70 -9.33
CA LEU A 91 -13.48 -0.94 -7.97
C LEU A 91 -12.12 -0.28 -7.81
N MET A 92 -11.96 0.51 -6.76
CA MET A 92 -10.65 0.97 -6.33
C MET A 92 -9.88 -0.21 -5.72
N ARG A 93 -8.63 -0.47 -6.14
CA ARG A 93 -7.90 -1.70 -5.79
C ARG A 93 -6.45 -1.46 -5.46
N LEU A 94 -5.91 -2.25 -4.54
CA LEU A 94 -4.49 -2.26 -4.22
C LEU A 94 -3.70 -2.85 -5.40
N THR A 95 -2.89 -2.02 -6.05
CA THR A 95 -2.17 -2.42 -7.27
C THR A 95 -0.70 -2.62 -7.04
N THR A 96 -0.12 -1.85 -6.13
CA THR A 96 1.30 -1.90 -5.83
C THR A 96 1.56 -1.57 -4.37
N VAL A 97 2.58 -2.22 -3.81
CA VAL A 97 3.06 -2.01 -2.46
C VAL A 97 4.58 -1.96 -2.51
N TRP A 98 5.15 -0.85 -2.07
CA TRP A 98 6.59 -0.66 -2.04
C TRP A 98 7.10 -0.28 -0.67
N GLU A 99 8.35 -0.61 -0.44
CA GLU A 99 9.05 -0.17 0.74
C GLU A 99 9.44 1.31 0.63
N CYS A 100 9.36 1.99 1.76
CA CYS A 100 9.72 3.37 1.92
C CYS A 100 10.54 3.53 3.20
N ASP A 101 11.73 4.11 3.10
CA ASP A 101 12.62 4.15 4.26
C ASP A 101 12.13 5.16 5.30
N LYS A 102 11.69 6.33 4.84
CA LYS A 102 11.29 7.45 5.69
C LYS A 102 10.23 8.30 5.04
N VAL A 103 9.33 8.81 5.87
CA VAL A 103 8.32 9.83 5.52
C VAL A 103 8.55 11.05 6.40
N TYR A 104 8.59 12.23 5.79
CA TYR A 104 8.70 13.48 6.51
C TYR A 104 7.55 14.39 6.17
N LEU A 105 7.19 15.23 7.13
CA LEU A 105 6.27 16.34 7.00
C LEU A 105 7.06 17.64 7.02
N SER A 106 6.60 18.67 6.33
CA SER A 106 7.19 20.01 6.36
C SER A 106 6.11 21.08 6.28
N LYS A 107 6.34 22.18 7.01
CA LYS A 107 5.58 23.42 6.81
C LYS A 107 6.09 24.16 5.58
N ARG A 108 5.24 24.99 4.99
CA ARG A 108 5.63 25.96 3.97
C ARG A 108 6.58 26.97 4.61
N ALA A 109 7.65 27.25 3.89
CA ALA A 109 8.58 28.32 4.20
C ALA A 109 8.61 29.30 3.02
N TYR A 110 8.65 30.59 3.30
CA TYR A 110 8.88 31.57 2.24
C TYR A 110 10.32 31.46 1.77
N LYS A 111 10.52 31.54 0.45
CA LYS A 111 11.81 31.29 -0.18
C LYS A 111 12.28 32.51 -0.96
N SER A 112 13.55 32.83 -0.83
CA SER A 112 14.31 33.66 -1.77
C SER A 112 15.52 32.86 -2.27
N ALA A 113 15.97 33.09 -3.50
CA ALA A 113 17.11 32.36 -4.06
C ALA A 113 17.84 33.17 -5.14
N SER A 114 19.11 32.85 -5.37
CA SER A 114 19.87 33.34 -6.52
C SER A 114 19.18 32.98 -7.84
N ALA A 115 19.37 33.80 -8.88
CA ALA A 115 18.73 33.62 -10.20
C ALA A 115 19.04 32.28 -10.88
N ASN A 116 20.18 31.64 -10.55
CA ASN A 116 20.58 30.35 -11.12
C ASN A 116 19.96 29.14 -10.41
N ILE A 117 19.26 29.37 -9.30
CA ILE A 117 18.54 28.32 -8.59
C ILE A 117 17.25 28.02 -9.33
N ARG A 118 17.13 26.79 -9.82
CA ARG A 118 15.91 26.29 -10.45
C ARG A 118 15.09 25.53 -9.42
N GLU A 119 13.78 25.70 -9.51
CA GLU A 119 12.86 24.75 -8.90
C GLU A 119 12.69 23.60 -9.87
N SER A 120 12.80 22.38 -9.38
CA SER A 120 12.47 21.22 -10.19
C SER A 120 11.53 20.30 -9.41
N THR A 121 10.87 19.42 -10.12
CA THR A 121 10.26 18.25 -9.49
C THR A 121 11.25 17.13 -9.74
N ALA A 122 12.20 16.90 -8.83
CA ALA A 122 13.19 15.85 -9.05
C ALA A 122 12.52 14.48 -8.87
N ILE A 123 12.39 13.76 -9.98
CA ILE A 123 11.93 12.36 -10.02
C ILE A 123 13.10 11.49 -9.59
N PHE A 124 13.08 10.97 -8.36
CA PHE A 124 14.06 9.97 -7.95
C PHE A 124 13.66 8.58 -8.45
N ASN A 125 14.43 8.07 -9.41
CA ASN A 125 14.41 6.71 -9.99
C ASN A 125 13.22 5.83 -9.59
N GLY A 126 12.10 5.97 -10.32
CA GLY A 126 11.08 4.92 -10.39
C GLY A 126 9.68 5.22 -9.85
N MET A 127 9.38 6.41 -9.33
CA MET A 127 8.00 6.74 -8.92
C MET A 127 7.46 8.10 -9.31
N THR A 128 6.20 8.06 -9.69
CA THR A 128 5.22 9.15 -9.65
C THR A 128 4.80 9.36 -8.19
N ASN A 129 5.16 10.49 -7.58
CA ASN A 129 4.23 11.50 -7.05
C ASN A 129 4.97 12.69 -6.43
N LYS A 130 4.33 13.85 -6.59
CA LYS A 130 4.93 15.19 -6.74
C LYS A 130 5.89 15.61 -5.63
N PHE A 131 7.12 15.87 -6.04
CA PHE A 131 8.20 16.47 -5.27
C PHE A 131 8.11 18.00 -5.33
N TRP A 132 8.38 18.66 -4.21
CA TRP A 132 9.15 19.91 -4.25
C TRP A 132 10.57 19.53 -3.87
N VAL A 133 11.38 19.15 -4.86
CA VAL A 133 12.83 19.14 -4.69
C VAL A 133 13.27 20.47 -5.25
N ASN A 134 13.67 21.41 -4.42
CA ASN A 134 14.49 22.47 -4.96
C ASN A 134 15.81 21.82 -5.38
N ASP A 135 15.88 21.34 -6.63
CA ASP A 135 17.12 21.07 -7.36
C ASP A 135 17.72 22.44 -7.69
N SER A 136 18.06 23.13 -6.60
CA SER A 136 18.80 24.36 -6.55
C SER A 136 20.25 24.03 -6.85
N GLY A 137 20.50 23.38 -7.97
CA GLY A 137 21.83 23.06 -8.42
C GLY A 137 22.50 24.32 -8.96
N SER A 138 22.95 25.21 -8.08
CA SER A 138 23.96 26.17 -8.50
C SER A 138 25.29 25.46 -8.69
N THR A 139 25.97 25.78 -9.79
CA THR A 139 27.37 25.43 -10.01
C THR A 139 28.29 26.65 -9.85
N LEU A 140 27.77 27.77 -9.36
CA LEU A 140 28.52 29.02 -9.16
C LEU A 140 28.75 29.25 -7.66
N ALA A 141 29.94 29.72 -7.34
CA ALA A 141 30.31 30.02 -5.96
C ALA A 141 29.47 31.18 -5.42
N GLY A 142 28.99 31.04 -4.19
CA GLY A 142 28.22 32.09 -3.50
C GLY A 142 26.73 32.13 -3.85
N ASP A 143 26.25 31.27 -4.74
CA ASP A 143 24.82 31.14 -4.98
C ASP A 143 24.12 30.54 -3.76
N PHE A 144 22.91 31.04 -3.50
CA PHE A 144 22.21 30.71 -2.27
C PHE A 144 20.74 30.37 -2.50
N ILE A 145 20.21 29.66 -1.52
CA ILE A 145 18.78 29.54 -1.26
C ILE A 145 18.55 29.91 0.21
N GLU A 146 17.54 30.73 0.46
CA GLU A 146 17.19 31.19 1.79
C GLU A 146 15.71 30.91 2.06
N PHE A 147 15.44 30.48 3.28
CA PHE A 147 14.13 30.12 3.77
C PHE A 147 13.81 30.95 4.99
N GLU A 148 12.64 31.57 5.01
CA GLU A 148 12.07 32.15 6.22
C GLU A 148 11.27 31.07 6.95
N VAL A 149 11.63 30.83 8.21
CA VAL A 149 11.01 29.82 9.07
C VAL A 149 10.46 30.47 10.34
N THR A 150 9.24 30.08 10.72
CA THR A 150 8.68 30.42 12.03
C THR A 150 9.03 29.32 13.02
N VAL A 151 9.70 29.70 14.10
CA VAL A 151 10.13 28.83 15.21
C VAL A 151 9.22 29.10 16.41
N GLU A 152 8.63 28.04 16.93
CA GLU A 152 7.70 28.10 18.08
C GLU A 152 8.46 27.73 19.37
N LYS A 153 8.06 28.28 20.53
CA LYS A 153 8.71 27.97 21.83
C LYS A 153 8.79 26.46 22.14
N SER A 154 7.79 25.70 21.71
CA SER A 154 7.74 24.25 21.88
C SER A 154 8.73 23.48 20.98
N ASP A 155 9.32 24.14 19.99
CA ASP A 155 10.19 23.53 19.00
C ASP A 155 11.26 24.50 18.49
N LEU A 156 12.30 24.70 19.31
CA LEU A 156 13.47 25.50 18.96
C LEU A 156 14.45 24.79 18.02
N THR A 157 14.03 23.70 17.35
CA THR A 157 14.88 22.96 16.42
C THR A 157 14.21 22.85 15.06
N SER A 158 14.88 23.34 14.02
CA SER A 158 14.50 23.04 12.64
C SER A 158 15.40 21.95 12.08
N VAL A 159 14.86 21.18 11.15
CA VAL A 159 15.65 20.28 10.32
C VAL A 159 15.58 20.77 8.88
N ILE A 160 16.75 20.97 8.29
CA ILE A 160 16.92 21.15 6.86
C ILE A 160 17.49 19.86 6.26
N SER A 161 16.90 19.42 5.15
CA SER A 161 17.28 18.15 4.53
C SER A 161 17.80 18.32 3.12
N PHE A 162 18.78 17.50 2.77
CA PHE A 162 19.54 17.54 1.54
C PHE A 162 19.59 16.19 0.84
N ILE A 163 19.86 16.20 -0.46
CA ILE A 163 20.32 15.01 -1.18
C ILE A 163 21.82 15.15 -1.41
N LYS A 164 22.57 14.22 -0.83
CA LYS A 164 23.99 14.05 -1.11
C LYS A 164 24.16 13.25 -2.39
N SER A 165 25.10 13.66 -3.22
CA SER A 165 25.45 12.97 -4.48
C SER A 165 26.88 13.29 -4.91
N SER A 166 27.37 12.61 -5.95
CA SER A 166 28.69 12.91 -6.54
C SER A 166 28.76 14.28 -7.23
N GLN A 167 27.61 14.86 -7.54
CA GLN A 167 27.46 16.20 -8.08
C GLN A 167 27.28 17.28 -7.02
N SER A 168 27.20 16.89 -5.75
CA SER A 168 26.90 17.83 -4.66
C SER A 168 28.16 18.52 -4.12
N ASP A 169 27.97 19.70 -3.53
CA ASP A 169 29.03 20.48 -2.88
C ASP A 169 29.59 19.77 -1.65
N SER A 170 30.91 19.70 -1.55
CA SER A 170 31.60 19.10 -0.40
C SER A 170 31.79 20.08 0.77
N ALA A 171 31.41 21.35 0.62
CA ALA A 171 31.59 22.38 1.64
C ALA A 171 30.50 23.47 1.62
N ALA A 172 29.22 23.11 1.42
CA ALA A 172 28.12 24.07 1.45
C ALA A 172 27.99 24.73 2.85
N ASN A 173 27.85 26.05 2.90
CA ASN A 173 27.74 26.79 4.15
C ASN A 173 26.28 27.01 4.52
N ILE A 174 25.95 26.90 5.81
CA ILE A 174 24.64 27.24 6.35
C ILE A 174 24.78 28.46 7.25
N PHE A 175 23.89 29.42 7.02
CA PHE A 175 23.73 30.62 7.82
C PHE A 175 22.34 30.65 8.46
N VAL A 176 22.28 31.09 9.72
CA VAL A 176 21.04 31.43 10.42
C VAL A 176 21.11 32.90 10.77
N ASP A 177 20.12 33.68 10.34
CA ASP A 177 20.09 35.15 10.55
C ASP A 177 21.41 35.83 10.15
N ASN A 178 21.97 35.40 9.01
CA ASN A 178 23.27 35.83 8.45
C ASN A 178 24.52 35.42 9.24
N VAL A 179 24.40 34.62 10.31
CA VAL A 179 25.54 34.06 11.04
C VAL A 179 25.81 32.64 10.54
N GLN A 180 27.04 32.35 10.12
CA GLN A 180 27.40 31.00 9.69
C GLN A 180 27.36 30.04 10.89
N VAL A 181 26.53 29.00 10.80
CA VAL A 181 26.36 28.01 11.86
C VAL A 181 26.98 26.65 11.50
N ALA A 182 27.15 26.36 10.21
CA ALA A 182 27.72 25.09 9.77
C ALA A 182 28.37 25.17 8.38
N THR A 183 29.26 24.21 8.12
CA THR A 183 29.75 23.85 6.79
C THR A 183 29.53 22.36 6.59
N LEU A 184 28.83 21.99 5.51
CA LEU A 184 28.36 20.64 5.25
C LEU A 184 29.07 20.00 4.07
N ASN A 185 29.49 18.76 4.26
CA ASN A 185 29.90 17.89 3.16
C ASN A 185 28.68 17.17 2.58
N LEU A 186 28.15 17.67 1.47
CA LEU A 186 27.03 17.05 0.75
C LEU A 186 27.52 16.08 -0.35
N TYR A 187 28.82 15.94 -0.55
CA TYR A 187 29.38 15.03 -1.55
C TYR A 187 29.41 13.58 -1.03
N ILE A 188 29.08 12.64 -1.92
CA ILE A 188 29.37 11.20 -1.78
C ILE A 188 29.92 10.67 -3.10
N ALA A 189 30.78 9.65 -3.04
CA ALA A 189 31.46 9.13 -4.23
C ALA A 189 30.50 8.48 -5.25
N SER A 190 29.46 7.80 -4.77
CA SER A 190 28.47 7.13 -5.62
C SER A 190 27.10 7.06 -4.94
N GLY A 191 26.05 7.00 -5.76
CA GLY A 191 24.67 6.95 -5.29
C GLY A 191 24.11 8.29 -4.86
N ASN A 192 22.95 8.24 -4.19
CA ASN A 192 22.28 9.39 -3.59
C ASN A 192 21.88 9.03 -2.15
N GLU A 193 22.08 9.96 -1.22
CA GLU A 193 21.75 9.78 0.20
C GLU A 193 20.93 10.96 0.72
N LEU A 194 19.91 10.69 1.52
CA LEU A 194 19.18 11.72 2.24
C LEU A 194 19.98 12.14 3.48
N PHE A 195 20.25 13.42 3.63
CA PHE A 195 21.01 13.96 4.77
C PHE A 195 20.20 15.03 5.49
N ASP A 196 20.00 14.83 6.79
CA ASP A 196 19.29 15.78 7.65
C ASP A 196 20.29 16.55 8.52
N HIS A 197 20.21 17.88 8.51
CA HIS A 197 20.98 18.75 9.39
C HIS A 197 20.04 19.48 10.35
N LYS A 198 20.33 19.36 11.65
CA LYS A 198 19.56 20.01 12.72
C LYS A 198 20.12 21.40 13.00
N ILE A 199 19.23 22.37 13.11
CA ILE A 199 19.53 23.76 13.45
C ILE A 199 18.77 24.08 14.74
N THR A 200 19.49 24.51 15.77
CA THR A 200 18.90 24.94 17.05
C THR A 200 18.86 26.47 17.12
N PHE A 201 17.70 27.02 17.48
CA PHE A 201 17.49 28.45 17.66
C PHE A 201 17.57 28.83 19.14
N ALA A 202 18.01 30.06 19.42
CA ALA A 202 18.10 30.57 20.78
C ALA A 202 16.75 31.04 21.33
N SER A 203 15.80 31.40 20.46
CA SER A 203 14.50 31.96 20.82
C SER A 203 13.42 31.53 19.81
N GLU A 204 12.15 31.73 20.19
CA GLU A 204 11.04 31.68 19.24
C GLU A 204 11.01 32.93 18.35
N GLY A 205 10.37 32.83 17.18
CA GLY A 205 10.24 33.94 16.24
C GLY A 205 10.41 33.55 14.78
N ILE A 206 10.55 34.56 13.92
CA ILE A 206 10.86 34.38 12.50
C ILE A 206 12.38 34.42 12.36
N HIS A 207 12.94 33.39 11.71
CA HIS A 207 14.36 33.27 11.44
C HIS A 207 14.60 32.97 9.96
N THR A 208 15.79 33.30 9.46
CA THR A 208 16.21 32.89 8.11
C THR A 208 17.22 31.76 8.18
N ILE A 209 17.04 30.75 7.33
CA ILE A 209 18.02 29.69 7.08
C ILE A 209 18.50 29.85 5.64
N LYS A 210 19.78 30.13 5.45
CA LYS A 210 20.39 30.32 4.13
C LYS A 210 21.48 29.29 3.88
N VAL A 211 21.38 28.58 2.76
CA VAL A 211 22.40 27.65 2.27
C VAL A 211 23.14 28.31 1.12
N VAL A 212 24.47 28.31 1.16
CA VAL A 212 25.34 28.94 0.16
C VAL A 212 26.33 27.93 -0.38
N SER A 213 26.50 27.87 -1.71
CA SER A 213 27.53 27.06 -2.36
C SER A 213 28.93 27.53 -1.98
N SER A 214 29.87 26.59 -1.90
CA SER A 214 31.27 26.86 -1.58
C SER A 214 31.99 27.52 -2.75
N ALA A 215 33.24 27.94 -2.51
CA ALA A 215 34.12 28.49 -3.54
C ALA A 215 34.41 27.49 -4.69
N ASN A 216 34.34 26.18 -4.44
CA ASN A 216 34.56 25.11 -5.43
C ASN A 216 33.22 24.59 -5.95
N ALA A 217 32.33 25.52 -6.31
CA ALA A 217 30.90 25.28 -6.40
C ALA A 217 30.49 24.03 -7.19
N LYS A 218 29.76 23.18 -6.48
CA LYS A 218 28.97 22.09 -7.02
C LYS A 218 27.53 22.27 -6.54
N LYS A 219 26.61 21.48 -7.10
CA LYS A 219 25.19 21.60 -6.81
C LYS A 219 24.89 21.35 -5.33
N PHE A 220 23.79 21.86 -4.82
CA PHE A 220 23.20 21.33 -3.60
C PHE A 220 21.69 21.17 -3.81
N ASN A 221 21.15 20.07 -3.31
CA ASN A 221 19.75 19.73 -3.47
C ASN A 221 19.05 19.89 -2.12
N VAL A 222 18.32 20.99 -1.92
CA VAL A 222 17.56 21.20 -0.68
C VAL A 222 16.16 20.64 -0.86
N ILE A 223 15.78 19.73 0.03
CA ILE A 223 14.47 19.05 -0.01
C ILE A 223 13.44 19.84 0.81
N GLY A 224 13.87 20.56 1.83
CA GLY A 224 12.99 21.41 2.64
C GLY A 224 13.59 21.75 3.99
N VAL A 225 12.91 22.67 4.69
CA VAL A 225 13.21 23.14 6.05
C VAL A 225 12.02 22.85 6.97
N ASN A 226 12.21 22.95 8.30
CA ASN A 226 11.19 22.64 9.31
C ASN A 226 10.58 21.24 9.13
N THR A 227 11.43 20.28 8.82
CA THR A 227 10.96 18.93 8.50
C THR A 227 10.95 18.05 9.74
N THR A 228 9.89 17.28 9.93
CA THR A 228 9.86 16.23 10.96
C THR A 228 9.53 14.89 10.33
N GLU A 229 10.08 13.80 10.85
CA GLU A 229 9.65 12.46 10.41
C GLU A 229 8.20 12.22 10.87
N LEU A 230 7.37 11.53 10.07
CA LEU A 230 5.95 11.29 10.38
C LEU A 230 5.75 10.66 11.76
N LYS A 231 6.57 9.67 12.13
CA LYS A 231 6.55 9.04 13.46
C LYS A 231 6.87 10.00 14.62
N ASN A 232 7.43 11.18 14.32
CA ASN A 232 7.77 12.25 15.25
C ASN A 232 6.91 13.51 15.01
N LYS A 233 5.74 13.35 14.37
CA LYS A 233 4.79 14.44 14.14
C LYS A 233 4.40 15.08 15.47
N VAL A 234 4.34 16.41 15.48
CA VAL A 234 3.85 17.18 16.62
C VAL A 234 2.33 17.29 16.51
N GLU A 235 1.59 16.82 17.51
CA GLU A 235 0.12 16.93 17.53
C GLU A 235 -0.32 18.40 17.53
N GLY A 236 -1.41 18.70 16.83
CA GLY A 236 -1.92 20.07 16.67
C GLY A 236 -1.14 20.96 15.70
N ARG A 237 0.03 20.52 15.22
CA ARG A 237 0.79 21.24 14.19
C ARG A 237 0.24 20.94 12.81
N GLU A 238 -0.04 22.00 12.04
CA GLU A 238 -0.36 21.90 10.62
C GLU A 238 0.90 21.69 9.79
N TYR A 239 0.77 20.92 8.72
CA TYR A 239 1.84 20.64 7.77
C TYR A 239 1.30 20.82 6.36
N ASP A 240 2.04 21.56 5.54
CA ASP A 240 1.64 21.90 4.18
C ASP A 240 2.05 20.84 3.18
N TYR A 241 3.07 20.05 3.50
CA TYR A 241 3.66 19.07 2.60
C TYR A 241 4.13 17.83 3.34
N PHE A 242 4.23 16.73 2.60
CA PHE A 242 4.96 15.55 3.01
C PHE A 242 5.89 15.08 1.89
N ARG A 243 6.88 14.28 2.27
CA ARG A 243 7.88 13.70 1.36
C ARG A 243 8.23 12.31 1.84
N PHE A 244 8.61 11.45 0.92
CA PHE A 244 9.02 10.10 1.26
C PHE A 244 10.05 9.60 0.25
N ARG A 245 10.90 8.67 0.69
CA ARG A 245 11.84 7.97 -0.20
C ARG A 245 11.41 6.53 -0.30
N GLN A 246 10.83 6.17 -1.43
CA GLN A 246 10.56 4.77 -1.74
C GLN A 246 11.79 4.11 -2.37
N THR A 247 11.97 2.83 -2.05
CA THR A 247 13.06 2.01 -2.54
C THR A 247 12.64 1.29 -3.83
N THR A 248 13.59 0.63 -4.49
CA THR A 248 13.29 -0.29 -5.60
C THR A 248 12.79 -1.65 -5.10
N THR A 249 12.37 -1.75 -3.83
CA THR A 249 11.92 -3.00 -3.23
C THR A 249 10.40 -3.03 -3.16
N HIS A 250 9.79 -4.09 -3.70
CA HIS A 250 8.36 -4.21 -3.88
C HIS A 250 7.84 -5.45 -3.16
N TYR A 251 6.76 -5.31 -2.40
CA TYR A 251 5.97 -6.47 -1.95
C TYR A 251 5.01 -6.90 -3.06
N ILE A 252 4.42 -5.93 -3.76
CA ILE A 252 3.44 -6.12 -4.82
C ILE A 252 3.81 -5.16 -5.97
N GLU A 253 4.01 -5.70 -7.17
CA GLU A 253 4.44 -4.92 -8.34
C GLU A 253 3.51 -5.03 -9.55
N ASN A 254 2.38 -5.73 -9.41
CA ASN A 254 1.45 -5.94 -10.50
C ASN A 254 -0.01 -5.96 -10.00
N PRO A 255 -0.95 -5.28 -10.69
CA PRO A 255 -2.37 -5.54 -10.51
C PRO A 255 -2.70 -6.97 -10.96
N GLY A 256 -2.74 -7.89 -10.01
CA GLY A 256 -3.48 -9.14 -10.14
C GLY A 256 -4.48 -9.20 -8.99
N ALA A 257 -5.66 -9.79 -9.23
CA ALA A 257 -6.78 -9.81 -8.29
C ALA A 257 -6.31 -10.01 -6.83
N ASN A 258 -6.50 -9.00 -5.98
CA ASN A 258 -6.00 -8.97 -4.61
C ASN A 258 -7.10 -9.29 -3.58
N ASP A 259 -8.26 -9.75 -4.05
CA ASP A 259 -9.50 -9.73 -3.29
C ASP A 259 -10.33 -11.03 -3.48
N TYR A 260 -11.08 -11.16 -4.58
CA TYR A 260 -11.92 -12.33 -4.88
C TYR A 260 -12.28 -12.44 -6.37
N ALA A 261 -12.71 -13.61 -6.83
CA ALA A 261 -13.24 -13.82 -8.17
C ALA A 261 -14.18 -15.02 -8.17
N MET A 262 -15.25 -14.98 -8.94
CA MET A 262 -16.19 -16.10 -9.05
C MET A 262 -16.57 -16.34 -10.51
N ARG A 263 -16.80 -17.59 -10.88
CA ARG A 263 -17.27 -17.94 -12.23
C ARG A 263 -18.78 -18.12 -12.21
N ASP A 264 -19.47 -17.29 -12.98
CA ASP A 264 -20.92 -17.41 -13.22
C ASP A 264 -21.20 -18.67 -14.04
N GLU A 265 -22.16 -19.48 -13.61
CA GLU A 265 -22.57 -20.67 -14.35
C GLU A 265 -23.39 -20.33 -15.59
N ASP A 266 -24.08 -19.18 -15.60
CA ASP A 266 -25.00 -18.88 -16.70
C ASP A 266 -24.26 -18.52 -18.00
N ASP A 267 -23.06 -17.94 -17.92
CA ASP A 267 -22.27 -17.55 -19.09
C ASP A 267 -20.80 -17.99 -19.03
N TYR A 268 -20.42 -18.75 -18.01
CA TYR A 268 -19.07 -19.28 -17.78
C TYR A 268 -17.96 -18.23 -17.70
N LYS A 269 -18.30 -16.97 -17.39
CA LYS A 269 -17.33 -15.88 -17.25
C LYS A 269 -16.98 -15.62 -15.79
N LEU A 270 -15.73 -15.23 -15.57
CA LEU A 270 -15.28 -14.76 -14.26
C LEU A 270 -15.80 -13.35 -14.00
N THR A 271 -16.19 -13.07 -12.77
CA THR A 271 -16.59 -11.75 -12.27
C THR A 271 -15.99 -11.50 -10.89
N GLY A 272 -15.82 -10.23 -10.52
CA GLY A 272 -15.22 -9.84 -9.25
C GLY A 272 -13.70 -9.63 -9.32
N SER A 273 -13.24 -8.67 -8.50
CA SER A 273 -11.89 -8.12 -8.52
C SER A 273 -11.41 -7.96 -9.96
N TYR A 274 -10.33 -8.59 -10.37
CA TYR A 274 -9.73 -8.37 -11.69
C TYR A 274 -10.61 -8.72 -12.90
N HIS A 275 -11.65 -9.55 -12.74
CA HIS A 275 -12.40 -10.13 -13.86
C HIS A 275 -13.64 -9.34 -14.33
N GLY A 276 -13.89 -8.18 -13.74
CA GLY A 276 -14.97 -7.30 -14.18
C GLY A 276 -16.37 -7.78 -13.78
N GLY A 277 -17.39 -7.17 -14.39
CA GLY A 277 -18.80 -7.45 -14.08
C GLY A 277 -19.31 -6.76 -12.81
N GLU A 278 -18.48 -5.92 -12.17
CA GLU A 278 -18.89 -5.07 -11.06
C GLU A 278 -19.34 -3.69 -11.54
N THR A 279 -20.40 -3.17 -10.94
CA THR A 279 -20.84 -1.78 -11.07
C THR A 279 -20.84 -1.10 -9.71
N ARG A 280 -20.14 0.03 -9.56
CA ARG A 280 -20.02 0.81 -8.33
C ARG A 280 -21.36 1.43 -7.96
N ILE A 281 -21.83 1.11 -6.76
CA ILE A 281 -22.96 1.76 -6.11
C ILE A 281 -22.41 2.91 -5.25
N SER A 282 -21.39 2.65 -4.44
CA SER A 282 -20.77 3.66 -3.58
C SER A 282 -19.27 3.42 -3.35
N LEU A 283 -18.55 4.50 -3.04
CA LEU A 283 -17.12 4.51 -2.69
C LEU A 283 -16.90 5.58 -1.61
N LYS A 284 -16.45 5.19 -0.43
CA LYS A 284 -16.26 6.10 0.70
C LYS A 284 -14.90 5.87 1.34
N TRP A 285 -14.14 6.95 1.49
CA TRP A 285 -12.96 6.97 2.35
C TRP A 285 -13.34 7.51 3.73
N ALA A 286 -12.84 6.91 4.79
CA ALA A 286 -12.94 7.42 6.15
C ALA A 286 -11.56 7.51 6.78
N CYS A 287 -11.24 8.66 7.36
CA CYS A 287 -10.03 8.90 8.13
C CYS A 287 -10.43 9.11 9.58
N ASP A 288 -9.87 8.33 10.51
CA ASP A 288 -10.23 8.35 11.94
C ASP A 288 -11.74 8.23 12.19
N ASN A 289 -12.37 7.35 11.41
CA ASN A 289 -13.83 7.09 11.39
C ASN A 289 -14.68 8.27 10.92
N VAL A 290 -14.08 9.31 10.31
CA VAL A 290 -14.81 10.43 9.69
C VAL A 290 -14.70 10.32 8.19
N GLU A 291 -15.85 10.25 7.50
CA GLU A 291 -15.90 10.26 6.04
C GLU A 291 -15.10 11.46 5.50
N THR A 292 -14.20 11.20 4.55
CA THR A 292 -13.23 12.17 4.07
C THR A 292 -13.21 12.17 2.56
N ASN A 293 -13.42 13.35 1.98
CA ASN A 293 -13.20 13.60 0.57
C ASN A 293 -11.90 14.40 0.42
N LEU A 294 -11.02 13.94 -0.49
CA LEU A 294 -9.77 14.63 -0.81
C LEU A 294 -9.85 15.20 -2.23
N ASN A 295 -9.38 16.43 -2.41
CA ASN A 295 -9.14 17.00 -3.73
C ASN A 295 -7.87 16.40 -4.35
N ILE A 296 -7.73 16.47 -5.68
CA ILE A 296 -6.52 16.00 -6.36
C ILE A 296 -5.31 16.80 -5.86
N GLY A 297 -4.29 16.11 -5.37
CA GLY A 297 -3.09 16.69 -4.76
C GLY A 297 -3.20 16.95 -3.26
N GLU A 298 -4.39 16.81 -2.67
CA GLU A 298 -4.60 16.94 -1.23
C GLU A 298 -4.15 15.67 -0.50
N PHE A 299 -3.58 15.86 0.68
CA PHE A 299 -3.26 14.76 1.59
C PHE A 299 -3.88 14.99 2.97
N LYS A 300 -4.10 13.90 3.68
CA LYS A 300 -4.53 13.91 5.07
C LYS A 300 -3.72 12.91 5.88
N SER A 301 -3.36 13.34 7.08
CA SER A 301 -2.70 12.52 8.08
C SER A 301 -3.77 11.97 9.04
N ALA A 302 -3.77 10.67 9.29
CA ALA A 302 -4.77 10.00 10.13
C ALA A 302 -4.19 8.73 10.77
N LYS A 303 -4.73 8.31 11.92
CA LYS A 303 -4.33 7.06 12.59
C LYS A 303 -5.00 5.84 11.95
N LYS A 304 -6.21 6.03 11.44
CA LYS A 304 -7.01 4.99 10.77
C LYS A 304 -7.46 5.47 9.40
N ILE A 305 -7.23 4.66 8.36
CA ILE A 305 -7.78 4.89 7.03
C ILE A 305 -8.61 3.67 6.64
N ILE A 306 -9.87 3.91 6.25
CA ILE A 306 -10.80 2.87 5.80
C ILE A 306 -11.31 3.27 4.43
N LEU A 307 -11.43 2.28 3.55
CA LEU A 307 -12.25 2.38 2.36
C LEU A 307 -13.43 1.43 2.45
N ILE A 308 -14.61 1.94 2.14
CA ILE A 308 -15.83 1.16 2.01
C ILE A 308 -16.31 1.30 0.57
N GLN A 309 -16.61 0.18 -0.08
CA GLN A 309 -17.15 0.16 -1.42
C GLN A 309 -18.36 -0.75 -1.48
N GLU A 310 -19.40 -0.29 -2.14
CA GLU A 310 -20.53 -1.15 -2.50
C GLU A 310 -20.56 -1.30 -4.02
N THR A 311 -20.73 -2.53 -4.47
CA THR A 311 -20.84 -2.84 -5.90
C THR A 311 -21.97 -3.81 -6.15
N ASN A 312 -22.60 -3.66 -7.30
CA ASN A 312 -23.46 -4.66 -7.89
C ASN A 312 -22.61 -5.59 -8.75
N LEU A 313 -22.73 -6.91 -8.56
CA LEU A 313 -22.08 -7.91 -9.38
C LEU A 313 -23.13 -8.48 -10.34
N ARG A 314 -23.10 -7.99 -11.58
CA ARG A 314 -23.91 -8.50 -12.70
C ARG A 314 -25.42 -8.56 -12.44
N ASN A 315 -25.93 -7.67 -11.61
CA ASN A 315 -27.31 -7.62 -11.11
C ASN A 315 -27.78 -8.86 -10.35
N LYS A 316 -26.84 -9.68 -9.85
CA LYS A 316 -27.12 -10.93 -9.13
C LYS A 316 -26.72 -10.86 -7.65
N LEU A 317 -25.54 -10.30 -7.36
CA LEU A 317 -25.06 -10.09 -6.00
C LEU A 317 -24.80 -8.61 -5.74
N THR A 318 -24.87 -8.22 -4.47
CA THR A 318 -24.29 -6.97 -3.98
C THR A 318 -23.05 -7.31 -3.17
N SER A 319 -21.94 -6.62 -3.40
CA SER A 319 -20.70 -6.79 -2.64
C SER A 319 -20.42 -5.52 -1.86
N GLU A 320 -20.30 -5.63 -0.54
CA GLU A 320 -19.71 -4.62 0.33
C GLU A 320 -18.26 -5.03 0.61
N THR A 321 -17.31 -4.20 0.21
CA THR A 321 -15.90 -4.39 0.55
C THR A 321 -15.43 -3.33 1.53
N ILE A 322 -14.64 -3.76 2.51
CA ILE A 322 -14.04 -2.90 3.52
C ILE A 322 -12.53 -3.15 3.49
N THR A 323 -11.78 -2.15 3.02
CA THR A 323 -10.33 -2.10 3.19
C THR A 323 -10.00 -1.29 4.43
N ASP A 324 -9.37 -1.91 5.40
CA ASP A 324 -9.03 -1.32 6.69
C ASP A 324 -7.49 -1.27 6.84
N LEU A 325 -6.98 -0.06 7.04
CA LEU A 325 -5.60 0.27 7.35
C LEU A 325 -5.54 0.92 8.73
N THR A 326 -5.98 0.19 9.77
CA THR A 326 -5.90 0.65 11.16
C THR A 326 -4.53 0.44 11.75
N TYR A 327 -3.82 -0.64 11.41
CA TYR A 327 -2.54 -1.00 12.05
C TYR A 327 -1.33 -0.70 11.16
N ASP A 328 -0.15 -0.58 11.77
CA ASP A 328 1.13 -0.43 11.09
C ASP A 328 1.32 -1.60 10.10
N GLY A 329 1.66 -1.30 8.85
CA GLY A 329 2.09 -2.28 7.85
C GLY A 329 1.03 -3.30 7.47
N THR A 330 -0.22 -3.10 7.90
CA THR A 330 -1.29 -4.08 7.80
C THR A 330 -2.37 -3.58 6.85
N TYR A 331 -2.64 -4.37 5.80
CA TYR A 331 -3.77 -4.22 4.89
C TYR A 331 -4.81 -5.29 5.21
N SER A 332 -6.02 -4.91 5.60
CA SER A 332 -7.12 -5.84 5.84
C SER A 332 -8.23 -5.61 4.83
N PHE A 333 -8.53 -6.59 4.01
CA PHE A 333 -9.65 -6.58 3.08
C PHE A 333 -10.75 -7.54 3.56
N THR A 334 -11.96 -7.03 3.73
CA THR A 334 -13.15 -7.85 4.01
C THR A 334 -14.13 -7.67 2.86
N ALA A 335 -14.73 -8.75 2.39
CA ALA A 335 -15.84 -8.70 1.44
C ALA A 335 -17.05 -9.44 2.01
N ARG A 336 -18.22 -8.82 1.84
CA ARG A 336 -19.54 -9.38 2.15
C ARG A 336 -20.35 -9.38 0.88
N LEU A 337 -20.73 -10.57 0.42
CA LEU A 337 -21.52 -10.78 -0.78
C LEU A 337 -22.94 -11.09 -0.35
N PHE A 338 -23.92 -10.30 -0.77
CA PHE A 338 -25.33 -10.45 -0.45
C PHE A 338 -26.14 -10.84 -1.68
N GLY A 339 -27.17 -11.67 -1.49
CA GLY A 339 -28.04 -12.15 -2.55
C GLY A 339 -27.68 -13.57 -3.00
N SER A 340 -27.98 -13.90 -4.26
CA SER A 340 -27.76 -15.25 -4.78
C SER A 340 -27.19 -15.27 -6.20
N MET A 341 -26.21 -16.14 -6.45
CA MET A 341 -25.66 -16.37 -7.78
C MET A 341 -25.25 -17.83 -7.95
N ASN A 342 -25.58 -18.44 -9.09
CA ASN A 342 -25.09 -19.77 -9.42
C ASN A 342 -23.64 -19.66 -9.89
N ILE A 343 -22.74 -20.36 -9.20
CA ILE A 343 -21.30 -20.32 -9.45
C ILE A 343 -20.71 -21.71 -9.61
N SER A 344 -19.66 -21.81 -10.44
CA SER A 344 -18.86 -23.02 -10.62
C SER A 344 -17.59 -22.98 -9.76
N THR A 345 -17.12 -21.77 -9.44
CA THR A 345 -15.84 -21.55 -8.77
C THR A 345 -15.88 -20.24 -8.01
N LEU A 346 -15.26 -20.21 -6.83
CA LEU A 346 -15.06 -19.02 -6.01
C LEU A 346 -13.60 -18.99 -5.52
N TYR A 347 -12.84 -18.01 -5.99
CA TYR A 347 -11.52 -17.66 -5.49
C TYR A 347 -11.66 -16.52 -4.48
N ILE A 348 -11.08 -16.67 -3.29
CA ILE A 348 -11.02 -15.66 -2.24
C ILE A 348 -9.59 -15.53 -1.71
N ASN A 349 -9.36 -14.47 -0.94
CA ASN A 349 -8.09 -14.18 -0.28
C ASN A 349 -6.90 -14.22 -1.25
N MET A 350 -7.11 -13.69 -2.45
CA MET A 350 -6.07 -13.68 -3.47
C MET A 350 -5.00 -12.64 -3.12
N THR A 351 -3.73 -13.01 -3.24
CA THR A 351 -2.62 -12.08 -3.04
C THR A 351 -1.66 -12.17 -4.20
N CYS A 352 -1.34 -11.04 -4.82
CA CYS A 352 -0.31 -10.97 -5.85
C CYS A 352 0.96 -10.39 -5.26
N THR A 353 2.03 -11.18 -5.22
CA THR A 353 3.34 -10.76 -4.66
C THR A 353 4.37 -10.66 -5.75
N ASN A 354 5.33 -9.75 -5.59
CA ASN A 354 6.54 -9.71 -6.42
C ASN A 354 7.17 -11.12 -6.48
N ARG A 355 7.63 -11.54 -7.67
CA ARG A 355 8.22 -12.88 -7.88
C ARG A 355 9.45 -13.17 -7.02
N ALA A 356 10.10 -12.14 -6.49
CA ALA A 356 11.21 -12.27 -5.55
C ALA A 356 10.77 -12.85 -4.20
N PHE A 357 9.49 -12.80 -3.86
CA PHE A 357 8.89 -13.54 -2.73
C PHE A 357 8.70 -15.01 -3.12
N ASN A 358 9.82 -15.70 -3.29
CA ASN A 358 9.89 -17.08 -3.81
C ASN A 358 10.23 -18.11 -2.72
N GLU A 359 10.30 -17.73 -1.45
CA GLU A 359 10.37 -18.69 -0.33
C GLU A 359 9.03 -18.69 0.39
N LEU A 360 8.36 -19.84 0.47
CA LEU A 360 7.28 -20.02 1.44
C LEU A 360 7.91 -20.48 2.76
N VAL A 361 7.61 -19.80 3.85
CA VAL A 361 8.16 -20.06 5.18
C VAL A 361 7.17 -20.83 6.05
N PHE A 362 5.87 -20.58 5.87
CA PHE A 362 4.77 -21.22 6.61
C PHE A 362 3.57 -21.48 5.68
N PRO A 363 2.82 -22.60 5.80
CA PRO A 363 2.90 -23.65 6.83
C PRO A 363 4.01 -24.68 6.59
N LYS A 364 4.65 -24.64 5.42
CA LYS A 364 5.75 -25.52 5.06
C LYS A 364 6.84 -24.68 4.42
N ARG A 365 8.09 -24.96 4.80
CA ARG A 365 9.23 -24.30 4.20
C ARG A 365 9.60 -24.94 2.86
N TRP A 366 9.56 -24.16 1.78
CA TRP A 366 10.01 -24.58 0.44
C TRP A 366 10.16 -23.38 -0.50
N SER A 367 10.95 -23.56 -1.56
CA SER A 367 11.13 -22.55 -2.60
C SER A 367 10.07 -22.72 -3.69
N VAL A 368 9.38 -21.63 -4.00
CA VAL A 368 8.60 -21.48 -5.23
C VAL A 368 9.62 -21.25 -6.36
N PRO A 369 9.55 -21.98 -7.48
CA PRO A 369 10.42 -21.72 -8.63
C PRO A 369 10.37 -20.27 -9.09
N THR A 370 11.42 -19.75 -9.72
CA THR A 370 11.45 -18.35 -10.19
C THR A 370 11.01 -18.19 -11.65
N THR A 371 10.90 -19.30 -12.38
CA THR A 371 10.51 -19.33 -13.79
C THR A 371 9.01 -19.50 -13.90
N PRO A 372 8.28 -18.53 -14.51
CA PRO A 372 6.84 -18.62 -14.70
C PRO A 372 6.42 -19.95 -15.31
N ASN A 373 5.39 -20.54 -14.75
CA ASN A 373 4.76 -21.75 -15.23
C ASN A 373 3.31 -21.78 -14.74
N THR A 374 2.49 -22.58 -15.42
CA THR A 374 1.06 -22.73 -15.09
C THR A 374 0.80 -23.78 -14.00
N ILE A 375 1.82 -24.18 -13.23
CA ILE A 375 1.70 -25.22 -12.21
C ILE A 375 1.12 -24.62 -10.93
N ASP A 376 0.16 -25.33 -10.34
CA ASP A 376 -0.35 -25.03 -9.01
C ASP A 376 0.53 -25.67 -7.95
N TYR A 377 1.12 -24.83 -7.10
CA TYR A 377 1.91 -25.23 -5.96
C TYR A 377 1.00 -25.36 -4.75
N ASP A 378 0.45 -26.56 -4.55
CA ASP A 378 -0.47 -26.87 -3.45
C ASP A 378 0.19 -26.59 -2.08
N ILE A 379 -0.52 -25.80 -1.26
CA ILE A 379 -0.14 -25.48 0.11
C ILE A 379 -1.11 -26.23 1.04
N PRO A 380 -0.60 -26.93 2.07
CA PRO A 380 -1.44 -27.49 3.11
C PRO A 380 -2.41 -26.44 3.65
N ARG A 381 -3.66 -26.84 3.89
CA ARG A 381 -4.70 -25.95 4.40
C ARG A 381 -4.21 -25.24 5.68
N ALA A 382 -4.00 -23.93 5.59
CA ALA A 382 -3.54 -23.09 6.67
C ALA A 382 -4.26 -21.74 6.62
N GLN A 383 -4.54 -21.17 7.80
CA GLN A 383 -5.15 -19.83 7.93
C GLN A 383 -4.12 -18.72 7.73
N GLU A 384 -2.85 -19.10 7.61
CA GLU A 384 -1.70 -18.23 7.49
C GLU A 384 -0.76 -18.79 6.42
N VAL A 385 -0.25 -17.88 5.60
CA VAL A 385 0.75 -18.16 4.56
C VAL A 385 1.80 -17.07 4.65
N VAL A 386 3.06 -17.44 4.87
CA VAL A 386 4.17 -16.49 4.95
C VAL A 386 5.08 -16.67 3.76
N GLN A 387 5.14 -15.68 2.89
CA GLN A 387 6.09 -15.62 1.78
C GLN A 387 7.26 -14.69 2.15
N ARG A 388 8.47 -15.03 1.70
CA ARG A 388 9.70 -14.30 1.98
C ARG A 388 10.49 -14.04 0.72
N ASN A 389 11.06 -12.85 0.62
CA ASN A 389 12.12 -12.54 -0.32
C ASN A 389 13.47 -12.93 0.32
N PRO A 390 14.17 -13.96 -0.17
CA PRO A 390 15.40 -14.44 0.46
C PRO A 390 16.58 -13.47 0.30
N VAL A 391 16.51 -12.53 -0.66
CA VAL A 391 17.57 -11.54 -0.91
C VAL A 391 17.47 -10.37 0.07
N THR A 392 16.26 -9.80 0.22
CA THR A 392 16.04 -8.63 1.07
C THR A 392 15.65 -9.00 2.50
N GLY A 393 15.22 -10.24 2.72
CA GLY A 393 14.73 -10.73 4.01
C GLY A 393 13.28 -10.35 4.32
N GLN A 394 12.64 -9.52 3.48
CA GLN A 394 11.26 -9.06 3.67
C GLN A 394 10.26 -10.21 3.70
N THR A 395 9.20 -10.04 4.50
CA THR A 395 8.13 -11.04 4.63
C THR A 395 6.77 -10.43 4.34
N LEU A 396 5.93 -11.20 3.66
CA LEU A 396 4.52 -10.96 3.52
C LEU A 396 3.75 -12.09 4.19
N THR A 397 3.06 -11.75 5.28
CA THR A 397 2.17 -12.68 5.95
C THR A 397 0.75 -12.43 5.48
N THR A 398 0.12 -13.48 4.95
CA THR A 398 -1.29 -13.45 4.53
C THR A 398 -2.13 -14.30 5.47
N LEU A 399 -3.05 -13.68 6.21
CA LEU A 399 -4.06 -14.35 7.00
C LEU A 399 -5.37 -14.46 6.21
N LEU A 400 -6.01 -15.63 6.30
CA LEU A 400 -7.07 -16.05 5.38
C LEU A 400 -8.28 -16.58 6.19
N THR A 401 -9.49 -16.10 5.89
CA THR A 401 -10.70 -16.85 6.25
C THR A 401 -10.76 -18.13 5.41
N ILE A 402 -10.87 -19.29 6.04
CA ILE A 402 -11.00 -20.56 5.33
C ILE A 402 -12.47 -20.99 5.32
N LEU A 403 -13.03 -21.25 4.14
CA LEU A 403 -14.35 -21.85 4.03
C LEU A 403 -14.27 -23.34 4.39
N THR A 404 -15.09 -23.77 5.35
CA THR A 404 -15.10 -25.15 5.91
C THR A 404 -15.97 -26.10 5.11
N THR A 405 -16.90 -25.57 4.32
CA THR A 405 -17.78 -26.34 3.43
C THR A 405 -16.95 -26.97 2.32
N ASN A 406 -16.81 -28.30 2.36
CA ASN A 406 -16.01 -29.15 1.48
C ASN A 406 -14.48 -29.12 1.67
N LEU A 407 -14.02 -29.87 2.70
CA LEU A 407 -12.61 -30.09 3.04
C LEU A 407 -11.77 -30.69 1.89
N ALA A 408 -12.38 -31.44 0.97
CA ALA A 408 -11.67 -32.11 -0.11
C ALA A 408 -11.33 -31.19 -1.29
N ARG A 409 -12.04 -30.06 -1.44
CA ARG A 409 -11.94 -29.17 -2.63
C ARG A 409 -11.55 -27.72 -2.32
N SER A 410 -11.46 -27.35 -1.05
CA SER A 410 -10.97 -26.03 -0.63
C SER A 410 -9.44 -26.04 -0.50
N LYS A 411 -8.73 -25.70 -1.58
CA LYS A 411 -7.26 -25.70 -1.61
C LYS A 411 -6.69 -24.28 -1.55
N THR A 412 -5.55 -24.16 -0.87
CA THR A 412 -4.68 -23.01 -0.96
C THR A 412 -3.51 -23.38 -1.87
N PHE A 413 -3.15 -22.53 -2.82
CA PHE A 413 -2.02 -22.78 -3.70
C PHE A 413 -1.39 -21.47 -4.16
N ILE A 414 -0.12 -21.54 -4.56
CA ILE A 414 0.54 -20.46 -5.29
C ILE A 414 0.58 -20.84 -6.76
N ARG A 415 0.21 -19.93 -7.64
CA ARG A 415 0.43 -20.04 -9.09
C ARG A 415 1.30 -18.88 -9.55
N GLN A 416 2.18 -19.14 -10.50
CA GLN A 416 2.98 -18.08 -11.11
C GLN A 416 2.22 -17.51 -12.30
N ALA A 417 2.03 -16.19 -12.31
CA ALA A 417 1.42 -15.53 -13.43
C ALA A 417 2.48 -15.21 -14.50
N GLU A 418 2.15 -15.56 -15.75
CA GLU A 418 2.95 -15.24 -16.93
C GLU A 418 2.62 -13.82 -17.41
N GLY A 419 3.60 -13.12 -17.97
CA GLY A 419 3.42 -11.77 -18.51
C GLY A 419 4.71 -10.95 -18.50
N SER A 420 4.62 -9.67 -18.92
CA SER A 420 5.75 -8.74 -18.93
C SER A 420 6.31 -8.45 -17.53
N THR A 421 5.47 -8.61 -16.50
CA THR A 421 5.84 -8.42 -15.09
C THR A 421 5.35 -9.64 -14.30
N PRO A 422 6.10 -10.75 -14.28
CA PRO A 422 5.68 -11.98 -13.61
C PRO A 422 5.58 -11.80 -12.09
N TYR A 423 4.60 -12.47 -11.49
CA TYR A 423 4.33 -12.40 -10.05
C TYR A 423 3.85 -13.75 -9.51
N ASN A 424 3.95 -13.94 -8.20
CA ASN A 424 3.35 -15.10 -7.52
C ASN A 424 1.94 -14.71 -7.08
N LYS A 425 0.96 -15.56 -7.38
CA LYS A 425 -0.43 -15.35 -6.95
C LYS A 425 -0.82 -16.46 -5.99
N LEU A 426 -1.06 -16.09 -4.74
CA LEU A 426 -1.65 -16.94 -3.73
C LEU A 426 -3.16 -16.95 -3.93
N TYR A 427 -3.76 -18.13 -3.91
CA TYR A 427 -5.20 -18.33 -3.97
C TYR A 427 -5.66 -19.14 -2.77
N HIS A 428 -6.84 -18.79 -2.25
CA HIS A 428 -7.67 -19.73 -1.53
C HIS A 428 -8.96 -19.95 -2.33
N ALA A 429 -9.16 -21.14 -2.86
CA ALA A 429 -10.25 -21.41 -3.80
C ALA A 429 -11.24 -22.42 -3.24
N TYR A 430 -12.53 -22.16 -3.43
CA TYR A 430 -13.59 -23.15 -3.46
C TYR A 430 -13.86 -23.51 -4.93
N VAL A 431 -13.67 -24.79 -5.28
CA VAL A 431 -13.96 -25.32 -6.61
C VAL A 431 -15.06 -26.36 -6.46
N SER A 432 -16.15 -26.22 -7.22
CA SER A 432 -17.22 -27.21 -7.29
C SER A 432 -17.42 -27.67 -8.73
N ASP A 433 -17.45 -28.99 -8.94
CA ASP A 433 -17.80 -29.60 -10.23
C ASP A 433 -19.33 -29.59 -10.50
N VAL A 434 -20.11 -29.04 -9.58
CA VAL A 434 -21.57 -28.89 -9.67
C VAL A 434 -21.92 -27.44 -9.38
N PRO A 435 -22.80 -26.81 -10.18
CA PRO A 435 -23.30 -25.47 -9.91
C PRO A 435 -23.78 -25.34 -8.47
N LEU A 436 -23.24 -24.34 -7.76
CA LEU A 436 -23.66 -23.99 -6.41
C LEU A 436 -24.34 -22.64 -6.44
N THR A 437 -25.49 -22.51 -5.78
CA THR A 437 -26.03 -21.19 -5.47
C THR A 437 -25.26 -20.61 -4.29
N LEU A 438 -24.37 -19.66 -4.58
CA LEU A 438 -23.71 -18.84 -3.57
C LEU A 438 -24.76 -17.92 -2.94
N THR A 439 -24.98 -18.05 -1.63
CA THR A 439 -25.86 -17.16 -0.86
C THR A 439 -25.09 -16.58 0.32
N ASP A 440 -25.12 -15.25 0.46
CA ASP A 440 -24.64 -14.52 1.64
C ASP A 440 -23.29 -14.99 2.21
N VAL A 441 -22.18 -14.60 1.59
CA VAL A 441 -20.83 -15.03 2.02
C VAL A 441 -19.96 -13.87 2.46
N THR A 442 -19.27 -14.06 3.58
CA THR A 442 -18.26 -13.12 4.08
C THR A 442 -16.90 -13.80 4.21
N PHE A 443 -15.84 -13.10 3.81
CA PHE A 443 -14.46 -13.53 4.04
C PHE A 443 -13.54 -12.33 4.26
N ARG A 444 -12.41 -12.60 4.91
CA ARG A 444 -11.39 -11.61 5.23
C ARG A 444 -10.01 -12.09 4.86
N ASN A 445 -9.24 -11.17 4.30
CA ASN A 445 -7.83 -11.32 3.98
C ASN A 445 -7.02 -10.22 4.67
N ILE A 446 -5.98 -10.59 5.39
CA ILE A 446 -5.07 -9.63 6.04
C ILE A 446 -3.66 -9.85 5.50
N LYS A 447 -3.01 -8.78 5.08
CA LYS A 447 -1.62 -8.75 4.59
C LYS A 447 -0.79 -7.91 5.55
N ILE A 448 0.27 -8.49 6.08
CA ILE A 448 1.24 -7.81 6.96
C ILE A 448 2.56 -7.70 6.20
N PHE A 449 3.04 -6.46 6.02
CA PHE A 449 4.28 -6.13 5.30
C PHE A 449 5.40 -5.80 6.29
N ASP A 450 6.43 -6.64 6.34
CA ASP A 450 7.59 -6.50 7.24
C ASP A 450 8.91 -6.32 6.48
#